data_AF-A0AAQ0RB70-F1
#
_entry.id   AF-A0AAQ0RB70-F1
#
_cell.length_a   1.000
_cell.length_b   1.000
_cell.length_c   1.000
_cell.angle_alpha   90.00
_cell.angle_beta   90.00
_cell.angle_gamma   90.00
#
_symmetry.space_group_name_H-M   'P 1'
#
loop_
_entity.id
_entity.type
_entity.pdbx_description
1 polymer ?
#
loop_
_entity_poly.entity_id
_entity_poly.type
_entity_poly.pdbx_seq_one_letter_code
_entity_poly.pdbx_strand_id
1 'polypeptide(L)'
;MAGSGVGKALSVSDTDPLPVPAMSRIWARLEDHGLIDRSRVWKRTLVRPRDESTTRPYTRPRPDTVPEKEKPHESYFILPSAYWTERWHTKLDLPARALLLIMLHGTSSKNETYLPYEKAESWYGISAKTTQRGIDQLLKMELLKVTRRERVVADFSATGHATRTYYALTGPFSRAAREKLQTSSASESAARAAAARAAAGSAE
;
A
#
# COMPACT_ATOMS: atom_id res chain seq x y z
N MET A 1 -3.30 -26.12 13.90
CA MET A 1 -4.65 -25.59 13.63
C MET A 1 -4.53 -24.12 13.27
N ALA A 2 -4.77 -23.76 12.01
CA ALA A 2 -4.60 -22.40 11.52
C ALA A 2 -5.80 -21.52 11.94
N GLY A 3 -5.54 -20.44 12.67
CA GLY A 3 -6.55 -19.48 13.11
C GLY A 3 -7.26 -18.87 11.90
N SER A 4 -8.52 -19.28 11.69
CA SER A 4 -9.43 -18.71 10.71
C SER A 4 -9.80 -17.29 11.14
N GLY A 5 -9.05 -16.30 10.67
CA GLY A 5 -9.42 -14.89 10.77
C GLY A 5 -10.68 -14.64 9.92
N VAL A 6 -11.84 -14.62 10.56
CA VAL A 6 -13.10 -14.22 9.91
C VAL A 6 -13.02 -12.71 9.66
N GLY A 7 -12.74 -12.33 8.43
CA GLY A 7 -12.79 -10.93 7.99
C GLY A 7 -14.21 -10.39 8.10
N LYS A 8 -14.48 -9.57 9.12
CA LYS A 8 -15.69 -8.74 9.18
C LYS A 8 -15.54 -7.69 8.08
N ALA A 9 -16.48 -7.64 7.13
CA ALA A 9 -16.43 -6.71 6.01
C ALA A 9 -16.24 -5.28 6.54
N LEU A 10 -15.11 -4.67 6.19
CA LEU A 10 -14.77 -3.28 6.49
C LEU A 10 -15.59 -2.38 5.57
N SER A 11 -16.88 -2.17 5.89
CA SER A 11 -17.60 -0.96 5.47
C SER A 11 -17.65 -0.03 6.68
N VAL A 12 -16.51 0.57 7.02
CA VAL A 12 -16.45 1.58 8.09
C VAL A 12 -16.10 2.92 7.46
N SER A 13 -17.14 3.56 6.93
CA SER A 13 -17.21 5.02 6.87
C SER A 13 -18.66 5.40 7.18
N ASP A 14 -18.90 5.99 8.35
CA ASP A 14 -20.24 6.44 8.80
C ASP A 14 -20.88 7.46 7.84
N THR A 15 -20.09 8.05 6.94
CA THR A 15 -20.49 9.20 6.13
C THR A 15 -20.97 8.86 4.72
N ASP A 16 -20.75 7.63 4.21
CA ASP A 16 -21.26 7.16 2.91
C ASP A 16 -20.94 5.65 2.72
N PRO A 17 -21.72 4.72 3.29
CA PRO A 17 -21.53 3.31 2.98
C PRO A 17 -21.91 3.03 1.52
N LEU A 18 -21.07 2.27 0.80
CA LEU A 18 -21.45 1.77 -0.52
C LEU A 18 -22.79 1.02 -0.41
N PRO A 19 -23.76 1.27 -1.32
CA PRO A 19 -25.01 0.54 -1.32
C PRO A 19 -24.76 -0.97 -1.35
N VAL A 20 -25.53 -1.75 -0.58
CA VAL A 20 -25.41 -3.22 -0.52
C VAL A 20 -25.36 -3.87 -1.92
N PRO A 21 -26.13 -3.42 -2.93
CA PRO A 21 -26.02 -3.94 -4.29
C PRO A 21 -24.68 -3.64 -4.97
N ALA A 22 -24.06 -2.49 -4.69
CA ALA A 22 -22.73 -2.16 -5.21
C ALA A 22 -21.66 -3.06 -4.58
N MET A 23 -21.75 -3.28 -3.26
CA MET A 23 -20.87 -4.19 -2.54
C MET A 23 -20.99 -5.63 -3.08
N SER A 24 -22.21 -6.12 -3.30
CA SER A 24 -22.45 -7.44 -3.89
C SER A 24 -21.81 -7.59 -5.28
N ARG A 25 -21.93 -6.57 -6.14
CA ARG A 25 -21.29 -6.55 -7.47
C ARG A 25 -19.76 -6.55 -7.41
N ILE A 26 -19.17 -5.83 -6.45
CA ILE A 26 -17.71 -5.83 -6.25
C ILE A 26 -17.25 -7.23 -5.86
N TRP A 27 -17.95 -7.87 -4.91
CA TRP A 27 -17.64 -9.24 -4.50
C TRP A 27 -17.79 -10.24 -5.65
N ALA A 28 -18.85 -10.13 -6.46
CA ALA A 28 -19.02 -10.98 -7.64
C ALA A 28 -17.85 -10.83 -8.62
N ARG A 29 -17.45 -9.60 -8.94
CA ARG A 29 -16.29 -9.37 -9.82
C ARG A 29 -14.98 -9.95 -9.28
N LEU A 30 -14.74 -9.82 -7.96
CA LEU A 30 -13.54 -10.40 -7.34
C LEU A 30 -13.54 -11.93 -7.42
N GLU A 31 -14.71 -12.56 -7.30
CA GLU A 31 -14.88 -14.00 -7.48
C GLU A 31 -14.68 -14.41 -8.96
N ASP A 32 -15.25 -13.64 -9.90
CA ASP A 32 -15.07 -13.86 -11.35
C ASP A 32 -13.58 -13.76 -11.77
N HIS A 33 -12.82 -12.88 -11.11
CA HIS A 33 -11.38 -12.75 -11.31
C HIS A 33 -10.55 -13.81 -10.56
N GLY A 34 -11.17 -14.73 -9.82
CA GLY A 34 -10.46 -15.77 -9.06
C GLY A 34 -9.63 -15.21 -7.90
N LEU A 35 -9.95 -14.01 -7.40
CA LEU A 35 -9.22 -13.36 -6.30
C LEU A 35 -9.78 -13.71 -4.92
N ILE A 36 -11.02 -14.20 -4.87
CA ILE A 36 -11.67 -14.65 -3.63
C ILE A 36 -12.48 -15.91 -3.88
N ASP A 37 -12.68 -16.70 -2.83
CA ASP A 37 -13.72 -17.70 -2.74
C ASP A 37 -14.80 -17.25 -1.76
N ARG A 38 -16.07 -17.46 -2.12
CA ARG A 38 -17.19 -17.19 -1.22
C ARG A 38 -17.88 -18.49 -0.84
N SER A 39 -18.10 -18.68 0.45
CA SER A 39 -18.94 -19.77 0.96
C SER A 39 -19.90 -19.25 2.02
N ARG A 40 -21.00 -19.96 2.24
CA ARG A 40 -21.95 -19.62 3.28
C ARG A 40 -21.67 -20.48 4.51
N VAL A 41 -21.40 -19.83 5.64
CA VAL A 41 -21.25 -20.49 6.94
C VAL A 41 -22.36 -19.95 7.84
N TRP A 42 -23.37 -20.79 8.09
CA TRP A 42 -24.59 -20.40 8.80
C TRP A 42 -25.28 -19.20 8.16
N LYS A 43 -25.44 -18.11 8.92
CA LYS A 43 -26.10 -16.86 8.50
C LYS A 43 -25.12 -15.83 7.91
N ARG A 44 -23.85 -16.20 7.69
CA ARG A 44 -22.80 -15.28 7.22
C ARG A 44 -22.15 -15.79 5.94
N THR A 45 -21.75 -14.85 5.09
CA THR A 45 -20.87 -15.12 3.96
C THR A 45 -19.44 -15.09 4.46
N LEU A 46 -18.74 -16.21 4.31
CA LEU A 46 -17.31 -16.30 4.53
C LEU A 46 -16.62 -15.98 3.20
N VAL A 47 -15.77 -14.95 3.21
CA VAL A 47 -14.93 -14.57 2.08
C VAL A 47 -13.51 -15.00 2.38
N ARG A 48 -12.92 -15.82 1.52
CA ARG A 48 -11.53 -16.26 1.61
C ARG A 48 -10.72 -15.64 0.49
N PRO A 49 -9.73 -14.80 0.77
CA PRO A 49 -8.85 -14.27 -0.27
C PRO A 49 -7.98 -15.38 -0.87
N ARG A 50 -7.72 -15.30 -2.18
CA ARG A 50 -6.76 -16.13 -2.90
C ARG A 50 -5.49 -15.33 -3.16
N ASP A 51 -4.41 -16.03 -3.49
CA ASP A 51 -3.17 -15.39 -3.91
C ASP A 51 -3.32 -14.78 -5.32
N GLU A 52 -2.34 -13.98 -5.72
CA GLU A 52 -2.31 -13.34 -7.04
C GLU A 52 -2.21 -14.34 -8.20
N SER A 53 -1.76 -15.57 -7.94
CA SER A 53 -1.79 -16.65 -8.91
C SER A 53 -3.19 -17.20 -9.15
N THR A 54 -4.19 -16.79 -8.36
CA THR A 54 -5.59 -17.24 -8.35
C THR A 54 -5.78 -18.72 -8.04
N THR A 55 -4.71 -19.45 -7.78
CA THR A 55 -4.76 -20.91 -7.59
C THR A 55 -4.74 -21.29 -6.12
N ARG A 56 -4.04 -20.52 -5.28
CA ARG A 56 -3.80 -20.88 -3.88
C ARG A 56 -4.61 -19.99 -2.94
N PRO A 57 -4.99 -20.49 -1.75
CA PRO A 57 -5.46 -19.61 -0.69
C PRO A 57 -4.40 -18.57 -0.36
N TYR A 58 -4.82 -17.35 -0.06
CA TYR A 58 -3.90 -16.31 0.39
C TYR A 58 -3.32 -16.70 1.75
N THR A 59 -2.00 -16.94 1.77
CA THR A 59 -1.25 -17.04 3.02
C THR A 59 -0.75 -15.65 3.38
N ARG A 60 -1.11 -15.18 4.57
CA ARG A 60 -0.60 -13.91 5.08
C ARG A 60 0.94 -13.98 5.15
N PRO A 61 1.65 -13.03 4.51
CA PRO A 61 3.11 -12.92 4.63
C PRO A 61 3.53 -12.81 6.10
N ARG A 62 4.62 -13.49 6.45
CA ARG A 62 5.20 -13.51 7.80
C ARG A 62 6.67 -13.10 7.74
N PRO A 63 6.94 -11.79 7.52
CA PRO A 63 8.30 -11.29 7.38
C PRO A 63 9.16 -11.51 8.64
N ASP A 64 8.53 -11.80 9.79
CA ASP A 64 9.17 -12.21 11.04
C ASP A 64 9.75 -13.62 11.01
N THR A 65 9.24 -14.50 10.14
CA THR A 65 9.64 -15.91 10.06
C THR A 65 10.54 -16.23 8.86
N VAL A 66 10.80 -15.26 7.99
CA VAL A 66 11.45 -15.47 6.71
C VAL A 66 12.95 -15.13 6.77
N PRO A 67 13.82 -15.93 6.13
CA PRO A 67 15.26 -15.67 6.11
C PRO A 67 15.60 -14.28 5.57
N GLU A 68 16.68 -13.68 6.07
CA GLU A 68 17.10 -12.31 5.71
C GLU A 68 17.22 -12.09 4.18
N LYS A 69 17.58 -13.14 3.44
CA LYS A 69 17.71 -13.12 1.97
C LYS A 69 16.38 -12.93 1.23
N GLU A 70 15.28 -13.37 1.82
CA GLU A 70 13.93 -13.34 1.21
C GLU A 70 13.08 -12.19 1.73
N LYS A 71 13.45 -11.58 2.87
CA LYS A 71 12.78 -10.39 3.45
C LYS A 71 12.54 -9.23 2.47
N PRO A 72 13.43 -8.91 1.50
CA PRO A 72 13.16 -7.84 0.53
C PRO A 72 11.93 -8.13 -0.33
N HIS A 73 11.68 -9.40 -0.68
CA HIS A 73 10.53 -9.82 -1.49
C HIS A 73 9.22 -9.87 -0.69
N GLU A 74 9.32 -9.96 0.64
CA GLU A 74 8.17 -9.89 1.55
C GLU A 74 7.95 -8.50 2.18
N SER A 75 8.77 -7.51 1.80
CA SER A 75 8.69 -6.17 2.35
C SER A 75 7.63 -5.34 1.63
N TYR A 76 6.49 -5.15 2.29
CA TYR A 76 5.42 -4.28 1.82
C TYR A 76 5.68 -2.82 2.18
N PHE A 77 5.27 -1.90 1.29
CA PHE A 77 5.15 -0.50 1.69
C PHE A 77 3.90 -0.32 2.56
N ILE A 78 3.94 0.71 3.39
CA ILE A 78 2.81 1.01 4.28
C ILE A 78 2.01 2.14 3.72
N LEU A 79 0.72 1.89 3.58
CA LEU A 79 -0.27 2.90 3.25
C LEU A 79 -0.90 3.40 4.56
N PRO A 80 -0.65 4.65 4.98
CA PRO A 80 -1.28 5.23 6.17
C PRO A 80 -2.81 5.22 6.08
N SER A 81 -3.48 5.07 7.22
CA SER A 81 -4.95 5.14 7.32
C SER A 81 -5.52 6.46 6.78
N ALA A 82 -4.74 7.55 6.89
CA ALA A 82 -5.01 8.85 6.29
C ALA A 82 -5.45 8.76 4.83
N TYR A 83 -4.90 7.82 4.05
CA TYR A 83 -5.31 7.59 2.66
C TYR A 83 -6.83 7.39 2.48
N TRP A 84 -7.43 6.67 3.43
CA TRP A 84 -8.85 6.38 3.46
C TRP A 84 -9.64 7.46 4.21
N THR A 85 -9.20 7.81 5.42
CA THR A 85 -9.94 8.72 6.31
C THR A 85 -10.00 10.15 5.76
N GLU A 86 -8.95 10.60 5.08
CA GLU A 86 -8.90 11.92 4.44
C GLU A 86 -9.31 11.86 2.96
N ARG A 87 -9.80 10.71 2.49
CA ARG A 87 -10.32 10.48 1.14
C ARG A 87 -9.31 10.78 0.02
N TRP A 88 -8.03 10.49 0.23
CA TRP A 88 -7.01 10.66 -0.82
C TRP A 88 -7.29 9.80 -2.05
N HIS A 89 -7.92 8.64 -1.89
CA HIS A 89 -8.38 7.79 -2.99
C HIS A 89 -9.38 8.48 -3.94
N THR A 90 -10.17 9.45 -3.47
CA THR A 90 -11.09 10.24 -4.31
C THR A 90 -10.49 11.56 -4.78
N LYS A 91 -9.61 12.17 -3.97
CA LYS A 91 -8.95 13.44 -4.30
C LYS A 91 -7.90 13.29 -5.40
N LEU A 92 -7.25 12.13 -5.46
CA LEU A 92 -6.19 11.84 -6.42
C LEU A 92 -6.74 11.21 -7.70
N ASP A 93 -6.23 11.63 -8.84
CA ASP A 93 -6.52 10.96 -10.11
C ASP A 93 -5.77 9.62 -10.16
N LEU A 94 -6.15 8.75 -11.09
CA LEU A 94 -5.51 7.44 -11.22
C LEU A 94 -3.97 7.52 -11.40
N PRO A 95 -3.41 8.46 -12.19
CA PRO A 95 -1.97 8.63 -12.29
C PRO A 95 -1.34 8.97 -10.94
N ALA A 96 -1.88 9.94 -10.21
CA ALA A 96 -1.33 10.34 -8.92
C ALA A 96 -1.47 9.26 -7.85
N ARG A 97 -2.55 8.47 -7.89
CA ARG A 97 -2.69 7.27 -7.04
C ARG A 97 -1.59 6.25 -7.32
N ALA A 98 -1.37 5.91 -8.59
CA ALA A 98 -0.31 4.97 -8.97
C ALA A 98 1.07 5.49 -8.52
N LEU A 99 1.34 6.79 -8.78
CA LEU A 99 2.60 7.41 -8.41
C LEU A 99 2.78 7.50 -6.90
N LEU A 100 1.72 7.73 -6.12
CA LEU A 100 1.79 7.69 -4.66
C LEU A 100 2.24 6.31 -4.16
N LEU A 101 1.67 5.23 -4.71
CA LEU A 101 2.04 3.85 -4.32
C LEU A 101 3.50 3.53 -4.70
N ILE A 102 3.94 3.95 -5.88
CA ILE A 102 5.34 3.81 -6.32
C ILE A 102 6.27 4.58 -5.38
N MET A 103 5.92 5.81 -5.02
CA MET A 103 6.73 6.63 -4.10
C MET A 103 6.75 6.04 -2.68
N LEU A 104 5.65 5.44 -2.22
CA LEU A 104 5.62 4.75 -0.93
C LEU A 104 6.59 3.57 -0.92
N HIS A 105 6.60 2.76 -1.97
CA HIS A 105 7.60 1.71 -2.15
C HIS A 105 9.03 2.26 -2.22
N GLY A 106 9.27 3.26 -3.08
CA GLY A 106 10.59 3.87 -3.26
C GLY A 106 11.14 4.58 -2.02
N THR A 107 10.28 4.93 -1.06
CA THR A 107 10.63 5.56 0.23
C THR A 107 10.42 4.63 1.42
N SER A 108 10.26 3.32 1.21
CA SER A 108 10.19 2.35 2.32
C SER A 108 11.54 2.21 3.04
N SER A 109 12.64 2.20 2.29
CA SER A 109 14.01 2.06 2.84
C SER A 109 14.81 3.37 2.89
N LYS A 110 14.36 4.40 2.15
CA LYS A 110 15.06 5.68 1.97
C LYS A 110 14.10 6.85 2.20
N ASN A 111 14.64 8.01 2.59
CA ASN A 111 13.83 9.21 2.83
C ASN A 111 13.34 9.87 1.53
N GLU A 112 14.04 9.61 0.44
CA GLU A 112 13.77 10.18 -0.88
C GLU A 112 13.99 9.10 -1.94
N THR A 113 13.37 9.29 -3.09
CA THR A 113 13.48 8.37 -4.22
C THR A 113 13.69 9.14 -5.52
N TYR A 114 14.46 8.53 -6.41
CA TYR A 114 14.67 9.03 -7.76
C TYR A 114 13.63 8.40 -8.69
N LEU A 115 12.82 9.23 -9.33
CA LEU A 115 11.85 8.77 -10.31
C LEU A 115 11.87 9.67 -11.55
N PRO A 116 12.70 9.36 -12.56
CA PRO A 116 12.72 10.09 -13.81
C PRO A 116 11.55 9.68 -14.70
N TYR A 117 11.03 10.63 -15.47
CA TYR A 117 9.86 10.39 -16.32
C TYR A 117 10.17 9.37 -17.43
N GLU A 118 11.39 9.38 -17.97
CA GLU A 118 11.79 8.53 -19.09
C GLU A 118 11.99 7.06 -18.69
N LYS A 119 12.25 6.77 -17.41
CA LYS A 119 12.41 5.37 -16.94
C LYS A 119 11.13 4.79 -16.36
N ALA A 120 10.11 5.60 -16.09
CA ALA A 120 8.88 5.14 -15.48
C ALA A 120 8.17 4.05 -16.31
N GLU A 121 8.27 4.13 -17.64
CA GLU A 121 7.70 3.11 -18.53
C GLU A 121 8.45 1.80 -18.43
N SER A 122 9.79 1.84 -18.50
CA SER A 122 10.62 0.64 -18.35
C SER A 122 10.52 -0.01 -16.97
N TRP A 123 10.33 0.78 -15.91
CA TRP A 123 10.31 0.27 -14.53
C TRP A 123 8.93 -0.16 -14.06
N TYR A 124 7.88 0.54 -14.48
CA TYR A 124 6.53 0.40 -13.93
C TYR A 124 5.44 0.25 -15.01
N GLY A 125 5.79 0.29 -16.30
CA GLY A 125 4.82 0.22 -17.40
C GLY A 125 3.95 1.48 -17.52
N ILE A 126 4.38 2.62 -16.97
CA ILE A 126 3.62 3.87 -16.98
C ILE A 126 4.30 4.88 -17.90
N SER A 127 3.56 5.39 -18.88
CA SER A 127 4.10 6.39 -19.83
C SER A 127 4.68 7.62 -19.12
N ALA A 128 5.68 8.26 -19.73
CA ALA A 128 6.29 9.48 -19.20
C ALA A 128 5.26 10.60 -18.95
N LYS A 129 4.27 10.75 -19.84
CA LYS A 129 3.21 11.76 -19.70
C LYS A 129 2.29 11.48 -18.52
N THR A 130 1.93 10.20 -18.29
CA THR A 130 1.13 9.79 -17.13
C THR A 130 1.92 10.01 -15.83
N THR A 131 3.21 9.69 -15.84
CA THR A 131 4.13 9.91 -14.73
C THR A 131 4.23 11.38 -14.36
N GLN A 132 4.47 12.25 -15.35
CA GLN A 132 4.53 13.69 -15.15
C GLN A 132 3.23 14.23 -14.52
N ARG A 133 2.07 13.87 -15.08
CA ARG A 133 0.76 14.27 -14.53
C ARG A 133 0.57 13.84 -13.08
N GLY A 134 0.97 12.61 -12.75
CA GLY A 134 0.89 12.09 -11.39
C GLY A 134 1.78 12.87 -10.42
N ILE A 135 3.03 13.13 -10.80
CA ILE A 135 3.98 13.90 -9.99
C ILE A 135 3.52 15.35 -9.81
N ASP A 136 3.04 16.00 -10.87
CA ASP A 136 2.53 17.37 -10.82
C ASP A 136 1.35 17.50 -9.85
N GLN A 137 0.40 16.55 -9.88
CA GLN A 137 -0.72 16.55 -8.94
C GLN A 137 -0.26 16.32 -7.49
N LEU A 138 0.68 15.41 -7.27
CA LEU A 138 1.21 15.14 -5.91
C LEU A 138 2.00 16.34 -5.35
N LEU A 139 2.76 17.04 -6.18
CA LEU A 139 3.43 18.29 -5.80
C LEU A 139 2.40 19.39 -5.49
N LYS A 140 1.38 19.54 -6.35
CA LYS A 140 0.31 20.53 -6.17
C LYS A 140 -0.49 20.30 -4.87
N MET A 141 -0.70 19.04 -4.50
CA MET A 141 -1.40 18.65 -3.28
C MET A 141 -0.48 18.55 -2.06
N GLU A 142 0.79 18.97 -2.19
CA GLU A 142 1.78 18.98 -1.11
C GLU A 142 1.98 17.60 -0.46
N LEU A 143 1.74 16.52 -1.22
CA LEU A 143 2.01 15.13 -0.83
C LEU A 143 3.41 14.67 -1.22
N LEU A 144 4.04 15.42 -2.11
CA LEU A 144 5.39 15.21 -2.60
C LEU A 144 6.14 16.54 -2.51
N LYS A 145 7.45 16.48 -2.26
CA LYS A 145 8.36 17.62 -2.39
C LYS A 145 9.62 17.22 -3.14
N VAL A 146 10.18 18.15 -3.90
CA VAL A 146 11.52 18.00 -4.46
C VAL A 146 12.53 18.21 -3.34
N THR A 147 13.39 17.22 -3.10
CA THR A 147 14.41 17.30 -2.03
C THR A 147 15.74 17.80 -2.58
N ARG A 148 16.23 17.16 -3.64
CA ARG A 148 17.50 17.54 -4.26
C ARG A 148 17.47 17.35 -5.77
N ARG A 149 18.30 18.13 -6.45
CA ARG A 149 18.63 17.98 -7.86
C ARG A 149 20.12 17.72 -7.98
N GLU A 150 20.47 16.64 -8.66
CA GLU A 150 21.85 16.20 -8.84
C GLU A 150 22.20 16.28 -10.33
N ARG A 151 23.33 16.93 -10.66
CA ARG A 151 23.84 16.99 -12.03
C ARG A 151 24.72 15.76 -12.26
N VAL A 152 24.31 14.90 -13.19
CA VAL A 152 25.02 13.66 -13.53
C VAL A 152 25.55 13.79 -14.95
N VAL A 153 26.75 13.26 -15.21
CA VAL A 153 27.31 13.20 -16.56
C VAL A 153 26.40 12.33 -17.44
N ALA A 154 26.06 12.84 -18.62
CA ALA A 154 25.21 12.16 -19.58
C ALA A 154 25.84 12.30 -20.96
N ASP A 155 26.42 11.22 -21.45
CA ASP A 155 27.23 11.18 -22.68
C ASP A 155 26.42 11.59 -23.93
N PHE A 156 25.10 11.39 -23.89
CA PHE A 156 24.17 11.72 -24.98
C PHE A 156 23.38 13.02 -24.76
N SER A 157 23.72 13.82 -23.74
CA SER A 157 23.13 15.15 -23.55
C SER A 157 23.90 16.18 -24.37
N ALA A 158 23.18 17.10 -25.04
CA ALA A 158 23.80 18.22 -25.77
C ALA A 158 24.71 19.10 -24.88
N THR A 159 24.49 19.08 -23.55
CA THR A 159 25.29 19.82 -22.57
C THR A 159 26.26 18.92 -21.80
N GLY A 160 26.34 17.62 -22.12
CA GLY A 160 27.17 16.62 -21.41
C GLY A 160 26.64 16.22 -20.03
N HIS A 161 25.49 16.74 -19.60
CA HIS A 161 24.92 16.48 -18.29
C HIS A 161 23.40 16.31 -18.32
N ALA A 162 22.88 15.53 -17.37
CA ALA A 162 21.46 15.37 -17.08
C ALA A 162 21.17 15.72 -15.61
N THR A 163 19.98 16.21 -15.33
CA THR A 163 19.54 16.52 -13.96
C THR A 163 18.69 15.39 -13.40
N ARG A 164 19.13 14.76 -12.31
CA ARG A 164 18.34 13.82 -11.54
C ARG A 164 17.59 14.55 -10.45
N THR A 165 16.27 14.44 -10.46
CA THR A 165 15.41 15.03 -9.42
C THR A 165 14.98 13.95 -8.44
N TYR A 166 15.19 14.21 -7.15
CA TYR A 166 14.78 13.34 -6.07
C TYR A 166 13.56 13.93 -5.36
N TYR A 167 12.67 13.04 -4.96
CA TYR A 167 11.41 13.39 -4.34
C TYR A 167 11.25 12.69 -2.99
N ALA A 168 10.60 13.36 -2.04
CA ALA A 168 10.20 12.77 -0.77
C ALA A 168 8.71 12.96 -0.53
N LEU A 169 8.08 11.97 0.09
CA LEU A 169 6.70 12.06 0.56
C LEU A 169 6.61 12.94 1.81
N THR A 170 5.51 13.67 1.92
CA THR A 170 5.23 14.64 2.98
C THR A 170 3.95 14.29 3.74
N GLY A 171 3.68 15.04 4.81
CA GLY A 171 2.50 14.87 5.64
C GLY A 171 2.35 13.43 6.19
N PRO A 172 1.15 12.84 6.10
CA PRO A 172 0.89 11.50 6.65
C PRO A 172 1.61 10.38 5.90
N PHE A 173 2.04 10.64 4.66
CA PHE A 173 2.75 9.66 3.81
C PHE A 173 4.27 9.70 3.98
N SER A 174 4.79 10.71 4.69
CA SER A 174 6.22 10.81 4.98
C SER A 174 6.72 9.57 5.72
N ARG A 175 7.99 9.20 5.47
CA ARG A 175 8.60 8.04 6.11
C ARG A 175 8.56 8.13 7.63
N ALA A 176 8.88 9.30 8.18
CA ALA A 176 8.84 9.53 9.62
C ALA A 176 7.43 9.35 10.22
N ALA A 177 6.37 9.79 9.53
CA ALA A 177 5.00 9.55 9.98
C ALA A 177 4.63 8.06 9.93
N ARG A 178 5.05 7.35 8.88
CA ARG A 178 4.84 5.90 8.74
C ARG A 178 5.56 5.09 9.81
N GLU A 179 6.82 5.42 10.12
CA GLU A 179 7.60 4.75 11.17
C GLU A 179 6.98 4.93 12.57
N LYS A 180 6.47 6.13 12.86
CA LYS A 180 5.70 6.40 14.09
C LYS A 180 4.45 5.53 14.16
N LEU A 181 3.69 5.44 13.07
CA LEU A 181 2.47 4.63 12.99
C LEU A 181 2.76 3.13 13.13
N GLN A 182 3.87 2.63 12.58
CA GLN A 182 4.30 1.25 12.77
C GLN A 182 4.60 0.95 14.23
N THR A 183 5.38 1.83 14.87
CA THR A 183 5.77 1.66 16.27
C THR A 183 4.56 1.63 17.19
N SER A 184 3.59 2.53 16.98
CA SER A 184 2.34 2.54 17.76
C SER A 184 1.47 1.31 17.48
N SER A 185 1.35 0.90 16.22
CA SER A 185 0.57 -0.30 15.86
C SER A 185 1.19 -1.59 16.42
N ALA A 186 2.52 -1.64 16.49
CA ALA A 186 3.26 -2.76 17.06
C ALA A 186 3.04 -2.85 18.58
N SER A 187 3.10 -1.72 19.31
CA SER A 187 2.84 -1.71 20.75
C SER A 187 1.40 -2.08 21.08
N GLU A 188 0.43 -1.57 20.32
CA GLU A 188 -0.99 -1.95 20.48
C GLU A 188 -1.23 -3.44 20.19
N SER A 189 -0.57 -3.99 19.17
CA SER A 189 -0.70 -5.41 18.83
C SER A 189 -0.06 -6.31 19.89
N ALA A 190 1.08 -5.91 20.46
CA ALA A 190 1.72 -6.58 21.58
C ALA A 190 0.82 -6.54 22.84
N ALA A 191 0.23 -5.39 23.15
CA ALA A 191 -0.70 -5.23 24.27
C ALA A 191 -1.94 -6.13 24.11
N ARG A 192 -2.54 -6.16 22.91
CA ARG A 192 -3.68 -7.05 22.61
C ARG A 192 -3.30 -8.54 22.72
N ALA A 193 -2.11 -8.92 22.25
CA ALA A 193 -1.64 -10.29 22.37
C ALA A 193 -1.40 -10.70 23.83
N ALA A 194 -0.84 -9.79 24.65
CA ALA A 194 -0.66 -10.02 26.09
C ALA A 194 -2.01 -10.16 26.82
N ALA A 195 -2.97 -9.29 26.54
CA ALA A 195 -4.32 -9.37 27.10
C ALA A 195 -5.04 -10.67 26.70
N ALA A 196 -4.91 -11.10 25.44
CA ALA A 196 -5.49 -12.37 24.98
C ALA A 196 -4.87 -13.60 25.67
N ARG A 197 -3.55 -13.57 25.93
CA ARG A 197 -2.87 -14.63 26.70
C ARG A 197 -3.32 -14.67 28.16
N ALA A 198 -3.46 -13.51 28.80
CA ALA A 198 -3.96 -13.42 30.17
C ALA A 198 -5.40 -13.95 30.30
N ALA A 199 -6.28 -13.59 29.35
CA ALA A 199 -7.66 -14.09 29.33
C ALA A 199 -7.76 -15.60 29.05
N ALA A 200 -6.83 -16.17 28.27
CA ALA A 200 -6.77 -17.61 28.04
C ALA A 200 -6.26 -18.38 29.27
N GLY A 201 -5.33 -17.80 30.05
CA GLY A 201 -4.80 -18.41 31.27
C GLY A 201 -5.71 -18.31 32.49
N SER A 202 -6.73 -17.45 32.46
CA SER A 202 -7.75 -17.33 33.52
C SER A 202 -8.99 -18.19 33.29
N ALA A 203 -9.03 -18.96 32.20
CA ALA A 203 -10.13 -19.85 31.81
C ALA A 203 -9.81 -21.35 32.04
N GLU A 204 -8.68 -21.62 32.70
CA GLU A 204 -8.20 -22.93 33.16
C GLU A 204 -8.16 -22.94 34.70
#